data_AF-A0A0P0RAC3-F1
#
_entry.id   AF-A0A0P0RAC3-F1
#
_cell.length_a   1.000
_cell.length_b   1.000
_cell.length_c   1.000
_cell.angle_alpha   90.00
_cell.angle_beta   90.00
_cell.angle_gamma   90.00
#
_symmetry.space_group_name_H-M   'P 1'
#
loop_
_entity.id
_entity.type
_entity.pdbx_description
1 polymer ?
#
loop_
_entity_poly.entity_id
_entity_poly.type
_entity_poly.pdbx_seq_one_letter_code
_entity_poly.pdbx_strand_id
1 'polypeptide(L)'
;MTNTSRHFSPLARLLHWIMAVLILAMLFVGVAMVATVSHAHATLIALHRPLGVALLVLYGLFIAMPLIGWAMLSAGGYPVTLFGAWHLPAIVPQNVDLFALLRAMHTWLAFTLFATVLAHIAAALFHGLIRRDGVFSSMARGGR
;
A
#
# COMPACT_ATOMS: atom_id res chain seq x y z
N MET A 1 1.69 -37.75 5.94
CA MET A 1 1.20 -36.37 6.11
C MET A 1 0.83 -35.85 4.73
N THR A 2 -0.44 -35.53 4.47
CA THR A 2 -0.89 -35.03 3.17
C THR A 2 -0.50 -33.57 2.99
N ASN A 3 0.26 -33.27 1.95
CA ASN A 3 0.71 -31.92 1.65
C ASN A 3 -0.42 -31.17 0.93
N THR A 4 -1.32 -30.53 1.68
CA THR A 4 -2.35 -29.65 1.11
C THR A 4 -1.72 -28.35 0.65
N SER A 5 -1.22 -28.35 -0.59
CA SER A 5 -0.80 -27.15 -1.30
C SER A 5 -1.97 -26.17 -1.38
N ARG A 6 -1.89 -25.07 -0.61
CA ARG A 6 -2.89 -24.00 -0.66
C ARG A 6 -2.75 -23.23 -1.97
N HIS A 7 -3.50 -23.64 -2.99
CA HIS A 7 -3.59 -22.93 -4.25
C HIS A 7 -4.56 -21.74 -4.13
N PHE A 8 -4.11 -20.54 -4.48
CA PHE A 8 -4.99 -19.36 -4.57
C PHE A 8 -5.82 -19.42 -5.86
N SER A 9 -7.09 -19.00 -5.77
CA SER A 9 -7.97 -18.99 -6.94
C SER A 9 -7.45 -18.04 -8.04
N PRO A 10 -7.69 -18.33 -9.34
CA PRO A 10 -7.26 -17.46 -10.43
C PRO A 10 -7.76 -16.01 -10.29
N LEU A 11 -8.99 -15.83 -9.79
CA LEU A 11 -9.57 -14.52 -9.52
C LEU A 11 -8.82 -13.78 -8.39
N ALA A 12 -8.52 -14.45 -7.27
CA ALA A 12 -7.77 -13.83 -6.18
C ALA A 12 -6.36 -13.41 -6.62
N ARG A 13 -5.70 -14.23 -7.46
CA ARG A 13 -4.41 -13.90 -8.08
C ARG A 13 -4.51 -12.69 -9.00
N LEU A 14 -5.51 -12.65 -9.89
CA LEU A 14 -5.74 -11.52 -10.80
C LEU A 14 -5.98 -10.22 -10.02
N LEU A 15 -6.87 -10.23 -9.02
CA LEU A 15 -7.15 -9.07 -8.18
C LEU A 15 -5.88 -8.60 -7.45
N HIS A 16 -5.08 -9.51 -6.88
CA HIS A 16 -3.82 -9.16 -6.25
C HIS A 16 -2.83 -8.52 -7.23
N TRP A 17 -2.65 -9.08 -8.43
CA TRP A 17 -1.73 -8.50 -9.43
C TRP A 17 -2.20 -7.14 -9.96
N ILE A 18 -3.51 -6.93 -10.15
CA ILE A 18 -4.08 -5.61 -10.48
C ILE A 18 -3.80 -4.62 -9.35
N MET A 19 -4.09 -4.98 -8.10
CA MET A 19 -3.79 -4.13 -6.94
C MET A 19 -2.29 -3.81 -6.85
N ALA A 20 -1.41 -4.81 -7.03
CA ALA A 20 0.04 -4.61 -7.01
C ALA A 20 0.52 -3.61 -8.07
N VAL A 21 0.01 -3.68 -9.30
CA VAL A 21 0.32 -2.72 -10.37
C VAL A 21 -0.17 -1.31 -10.02
N LEU A 22 -1.42 -1.17 -9.53
CA LEU A 22 -1.97 0.12 -9.13
C LEU A 22 -1.20 0.75 -7.96
N ILE A 23 -0.80 -0.07 -6.97
CA ILE A 23 0.03 0.35 -5.83
C ILE A 23 1.39 0.83 -6.33
N LEU A 24 2.06 0.07 -7.21
CA LEU A 24 3.36 0.45 -7.77
C LEU A 24 3.26 1.76 -8.57
N ALA A 25 2.22 1.93 -9.39
CA ALA A 25 2.00 3.17 -10.14
C ALA A 25 1.86 4.40 -9.21
N MET A 26 1.03 4.30 -8.18
CA MET A 26 0.92 5.34 -7.14
C MET A 26 2.25 5.55 -6.38
N LEU A 27 3.03 4.49 -6.18
CA LEU A 27 4.33 4.55 -5.49
C LEU A 27 5.35 5.38 -6.27
N PHE A 28 5.47 5.16 -7.58
CA PHE A 28 6.39 5.94 -8.41
C PHE A 28 6.00 7.43 -8.47
N VAL A 29 4.69 7.73 -8.53
CA VAL A 29 4.18 9.11 -8.43
C VAL A 29 4.55 9.73 -7.07
N GLY A 30 4.35 9.01 -5.96
CA GLY A 30 4.67 9.50 -4.62
C GLY A 30 6.18 9.65 -4.33
N VAL A 31 7.00 8.68 -4.73
CA VAL A 31 8.46 8.71 -4.53
C VAL A 31 9.11 9.83 -5.33
N ALA A 32 8.61 10.13 -6.52
CA ALA A 32 9.05 11.28 -7.32
C ALA A 32 8.86 12.64 -6.59
N MET A 33 8.08 12.68 -5.50
CA MET A 33 7.82 13.91 -4.72
C MET A 33 8.65 14.05 -3.42
N VAL A 34 9.33 13.01 -2.89
CA VAL A 34 9.78 13.02 -1.46
C VAL A 34 11.07 12.23 -1.06
N ALA A 35 12.14 12.17 -1.86
CA ALA A 35 13.29 11.28 -1.57
C ALA A 35 14.29 11.72 -0.46
N THR A 36 14.43 10.95 0.64
CA THR A 36 15.67 10.68 1.46
C THR A 36 15.44 9.54 2.50
N VAL A 37 16.46 8.97 3.19
CA VAL A 37 16.63 7.49 3.40
C VAL A 37 16.86 6.96 4.86
N SER A 38 16.64 5.62 5.10
CA SER A 38 17.33 4.67 6.05
C SER A 38 16.51 4.17 7.28
N HIS A 39 16.52 2.91 7.82
CA HIS A 39 16.94 1.55 7.38
C HIS A 39 16.28 0.36 8.22
N ALA A 40 16.93 -0.82 8.39
CA ALA A 40 16.40 -2.11 8.97
C ALA A 40 17.29 -2.66 10.16
N HIS A 41 17.17 -3.85 10.81
CA HIS A 41 16.83 -5.20 10.30
C HIS A 41 16.63 -6.32 11.40
N ALA A 42 15.74 -6.18 12.40
CA ALA A 42 15.51 -7.22 13.44
C ALA A 42 14.47 -8.33 13.07
N THR A 43 14.38 -8.68 11.79
CA THR A 43 13.08 -8.84 11.12
C THR A 43 12.42 -10.24 11.15
N LEU A 44 13.14 -11.35 11.42
CA LEU A 44 12.66 -12.66 10.94
C LEU A 44 11.74 -13.49 11.85
N ILE A 45 11.83 -13.37 13.18
CA ILE A 45 11.22 -14.36 14.10
C ILE A 45 9.96 -13.86 14.83
N ALA A 46 9.82 -12.54 15.02
CA ALA A 46 8.59 -11.95 15.54
C ALA A 46 7.40 -12.05 14.56
N LEU A 47 7.63 -12.46 13.30
CA LEU A 47 6.90 -12.01 12.12
C LEU A 47 5.43 -12.46 11.99
N HIS A 48 4.98 -13.52 12.67
CA HIS A 48 3.63 -14.08 12.43
C HIS A 48 2.48 -13.20 12.98
N ARG A 49 2.61 -12.63 14.19
CA ARG A 49 1.64 -11.65 14.73
C ARG A 49 1.63 -10.31 13.97
N PRO A 50 2.78 -9.66 13.68
CA PRO A 50 2.82 -8.42 12.92
C PRO A 50 2.46 -8.63 11.44
N LEU A 51 2.43 -9.84 10.87
CA LEU A 51 1.81 -10.05 9.54
C LEU A 51 0.30 -9.76 9.56
N GLY A 52 -0.42 -10.24 10.57
CA GLY A 52 -1.85 -9.92 10.74
C GLY A 52 -2.09 -8.44 11.01
N VAL A 53 -1.26 -7.84 11.88
CA VAL A 53 -1.31 -6.39 12.14
C VAL A 53 -0.92 -5.58 10.90
N ALA A 54 0.07 -6.00 10.12
CA ALA A 54 0.49 -5.31 8.89
C ALA A 54 -0.59 -5.37 7.80
N LEU A 55 -1.35 -6.46 7.69
CA LEU A 55 -2.52 -6.53 6.81
C LEU A 55 -3.61 -5.56 7.28
N LEU A 56 -3.93 -5.55 8.58
CA LEU A 56 -4.90 -4.59 9.15
C LEU A 56 -4.47 -3.13 8.95
N VAL A 57 -3.18 -2.83 9.18
CA VAL A 57 -2.58 -1.52 8.95
C VAL A 57 -2.57 -1.16 7.47
N LEU A 58 -2.27 -2.11 6.55
CA LEU A 58 -2.39 -1.89 5.10
C LEU A 58 -3.83 -1.51 4.73
N TYR A 59 -4.84 -2.25 5.16
CA TYR A 59 -6.24 -1.90 4.90
C TYR A 59 -6.63 -0.54 5.50
N GLY A 60 -6.18 -0.25 6.72
CA GLY A 60 -6.37 1.06 7.35
C GLY A 60 -5.71 2.20 6.56
N LEU A 61 -4.46 2.02 6.11
CA LEU A 61 -3.73 2.97 5.26
C LEU A 61 -4.40 3.16 3.90
N PHE A 62 -4.90 2.09 3.27
CA PHE A 62 -5.62 2.17 1.99
C PHE A 62 -6.91 2.97 2.06
N ILE A 63 -7.56 3.03 3.23
CA ILE A 63 -8.77 3.85 3.44
C ILE A 63 -8.38 5.26 3.91
N ALA A 64 -7.43 5.39 4.84
CA ALA A 64 -7.02 6.67 5.41
C ALA A 64 -6.31 7.58 4.39
N MET A 65 -5.42 7.03 3.55
CA MET A 65 -4.66 7.81 2.55
C MET A 65 -5.55 8.58 1.56
N PRO A 66 -6.51 7.97 0.84
CA PRO A 66 -7.37 8.70 -0.08
C PRO A 66 -8.33 9.65 0.63
N LEU A 67 -8.85 9.30 1.81
CA LEU A 67 -9.73 10.20 2.58
C LEU A 67 -8.98 11.45 3.07
N ILE A 68 -7.78 11.29 3.61
CA ILE A 68 -6.94 12.42 4.04
C ILE A 68 -6.45 13.22 2.83
N GLY A 69 -6.16 12.57 1.69
CA GLY A 69 -5.84 13.26 0.44
C GLY A 69 -6.98 14.10 -0.10
N TRP A 70 -8.22 13.59 -0.11
CA TRP A 70 -9.42 14.32 -0.51
C TRP A 70 -9.72 15.47 0.47
N ALA A 71 -9.58 15.23 1.78
CA ALA A 71 -9.72 16.28 2.79
C ALA A 71 -8.66 17.39 2.61
N MET A 72 -7.40 17.02 2.34
CA MET A 72 -6.31 17.96 2.05
C MET A 72 -6.63 18.81 0.81
N LEU A 73 -7.04 18.19 -0.30
CA LEU A 73 -7.40 18.94 -1.52
C LEU A 73 -8.60 19.87 -1.28
N SER A 74 -9.62 19.41 -0.52
CA SER A 74 -10.77 20.22 -0.10
C SER A 74 -10.35 21.43 0.73
N ALA A 75 -9.49 21.23 1.74
CA ALA A 75 -8.98 22.28 2.62
C ALA A 75 -8.09 23.30 1.89
N GLY A 76 -7.38 22.85 0.85
CA GLY A 76 -6.59 23.70 -0.05
C GLY A 76 -7.39 24.38 -1.16
N GLY A 77 -8.71 24.14 -1.25
CA GLY A 77 -9.58 24.71 -2.28
C GLY A 77 -9.38 24.14 -3.69
N TYR A 78 -8.69 23.01 -3.83
CA TYR A 78 -8.43 22.38 -5.12
C TYR A 78 -9.64 21.53 -5.58
N PRO A 79 -10.18 21.75 -6.78
CA PRO A 79 -11.27 20.94 -7.32
C PRO A 79 -10.78 19.51 -7.61
N VAL A 80 -11.42 18.51 -7.00
CA VAL A 80 -11.05 17.10 -7.20
C VAL A 80 -11.85 16.52 -8.37
N THR A 81 -11.24 16.48 -9.55
CA THR A 81 -11.81 15.92 -10.79
C THR A 81 -11.64 14.40 -10.86
N LEU A 82 -12.71 13.64 -11.10
CA LEU A 82 -12.60 12.21 -11.45
C LEU A 82 -12.34 12.02 -12.95
N PHE A 83 -13.34 12.37 -13.77
CA PHE A 83 -13.35 12.15 -15.21
C PHE A 83 -14.05 13.33 -15.89
N GLY A 84 -13.38 13.95 -16.87
CA GLY A 84 -13.90 15.13 -17.57
C GLY A 84 -14.27 16.26 -16.59
N ALA A 85 -15.51 16.73 -16.67
CA ALA A 85 -16.04 17.82 -15.83
C ALA A 85 -16.66 17.35 -14.50
N TRP A 86 -16.53 16.07 -14.11
CA TRP A 86 -17.09 15.58 -12.85
C TRP A 86 -16.18 15.91 -11.66
N HIS A 87 -16.69 16.77 -10.77
CA HIS A 87 -16.00 17.23 -9.57
C HIS A 87 -16.62 16.56 -8.32
N LEU A 88 -15.78 16.10 -7.39
CA LEU A 88 -16.23 15.70 -6.06
C LEU A 88 -16.56 16.94 -5.21
N PRO A 89 -17.58 16.87 -4.33
CA PRO A 89 -17.80 17.90 -3.34
C PRO A 89 -16.62 17.98 -2.37
N ALA A 90 -16.37 19.18 -1.84
CA ALA A 90 -15.43 19.38 -0.74
C ALA A 90 -15.98 18.71 0.53
N ILE A 91 -15.18 17.87 1.19
CA ILE A 91 -15.59 17.17 2.43
C ILE A 91 -15.20 17.91 3.71
N VAL A 92 -14.37 18.94 3.59
CA VAL A 92 -14.00 19.88 4.67
C VAL A 92 -13.93 21.30 4.08
N PRO A 93 -14.17 22.36 4.88
CA PRO A 93 -14.05 23.74 4.42
C PRO A 93 -12.59 24.12 4.11
N GLN A 94 -12.40 25.16 3.30
CA GLN A 94 -11.08 25.72 3.02
C GLN A 94 -10.46 26.31 4.30
N ASN A 95 -9.26 25.86 4.66
CA ASN A 95 -8.53 26.31 5.83
C ASN A 95 -7.04 25.94 5.69
N VAL A 96 -6.15 26.92 5.82
CA VAL A 96 -4.70 26.76 5.58
C VAL A 96 -4.00 25.95 6.66
N ASP A 97 -4.43 26.05 7.93
CA ASP A 97 -3.86 25.30 9.05
C ASP A 97 -4.27 23.82 8.97
N LEU A 98 -5.54 23.58 8.63
CA LEU A 98 -6.06 22.25 8.36
C LEU A 98 -5.38 21.61 7.14
N PHE A 99 -5.14 22.38 6.07
CA PHE A 99 -4.36 21.93 4.91
C PHE A 99 -2.94 21.51 5.32
N ALA A 100 -2.24 22.34 6.11
CA ALA A 100 -0.89 22.03 6.58
C ALA A 100 -0.85 20.77 7.44
N LEU A 101 -1.80 20.60 8.37
CA LEU A 101 -1.95 19.41 9.19
C LEU A 101 -2.24 18.16 8.35
N LEU A 102 -3.24 18.23 7.46
CA LEU A 102 -3.63 17.10 6.61
C LEU A 102 -2.51 16.72 5.65
N ARG A 103 -1.74 17.68 5.13
CA ARG A 103 -0.55 17.41 4.30
C ARG A 103 0.53 16.68 5.09
N ALA A 104 0.83 17.12 6.32
CA ALA A 104 1.78 16.43 7.19
C ALA A 104 1.32 14.99 7.51
N MET A 105 0.04 14.80 7.86
CA MET A 105 -0.54 13.47 8.08
C MET A 105 -0.44 12.59 6.83
N HIS A 106 -0.79 13.13 5.65
CA HIS A 106 -0.69 12.40 4.38
C HIS A 106 0.75 11.97 4.07
N THR A 107 1.74 12.84 4.31
CA THR A 107 3.16 12.51 4.13
C THR A 107 3.62 11.38 5.04
N TRP A 108 3.31 11.41 6.34
CA TRP A 108 3.69 10.34 7.28
C TRP A 108 3.02 8.99 6.97
N LEU A 109 1.75 9.02 6.57
CA LEU A 109 1.02 7.82 6.16
C LEU A 109 1.55 7.26 4.82
N ALA A 110 1.93 8.13 3.87
CA ALA A 110 2.57 7.73 2.62
C ALA A 110 3.90 7.01 2.86
N PHE A 111 4.77 7.54 3.74
CA PHE A 111 6.02 6.89 4.11
C PHE A 111 5.79 5.53 4.81
N THR A 112 4.79 5.44 5.68
CA THR A 112 4.44 4.19 6.37
C THR A 112 3.93 3.13 5.39
N LEU A 113 3.08 3.52 4.43
CA LEU A 113 2.61 2.65 3.36
C LEU A 113 3.77 2.20 2.46
N PHE A 114 4.65 3.12 2.04
CA PHE A 114 5.85 2.83 1.24
C PHE A 114 6.75 1.80 1.93
N ALA A 115 7.11 2.03 3.20
CA ALA A 115 7.94 1.11 3.98
C ALA A 115 7.29 -0.28 4.11
N THR A 116 5.96 -0.34 4.28
CA THR A 116 5.22 -1.60 4.39
C THR A 116 5.18 -2.36 3.05
N VAL A 117 5.01 -1.66 1.92
CA VAL A 117 5.09 -2.25 0.57
C VAL A 117 6.50 -2.77 0.28
N LEU A 118 7.55 -2.02 0.63
CA LEU A 118 8.94 -2.47 0.51
C LEU A 118 9.20 -3.73 1.34
N ALA A 119 8.75 -3.76 2.60
CA ALA A 119 8.87 -4.92 3.47
C ALA A 119 8.12 -6.15 2.92
N HIS A 120 6.92 -5.95 2.36
CA HIS A 120 6.14 -7.01 1.71
C HIS A 120 6.86 -7.59 0.48
N ILE A 121 7.39 -6.73 -0.39
CA ILE A 121 8.17 -7.15 -1.58
C ILE A 121 9.46 -7.87 -1.13
N ALA A 122 10.18 -7.34 -0.15
CA ALA A 122 11.39 -7.97 0.40
C ALA A 122 11.10 -9.36 0.98
N ALA A 123 9.99 -9.52 1.71
CA ALA A 123 9.55 -10.83 2.19
C ALA A 123 9.20 -11.78 1.02
N ALA A 124 8.43 -11.33 0.03
CA ALA A 124 8.09 -12.13 -1.14
C ALA A 124 9.34 -12.60 -1.92
N LEU A 125 10.34 -11.73 -2.07
CA LEU A 125 11.63 -12.06 -2.68
C LEU A 125 12.49 -12.98 -1.80
N PHE A 126 12.52 -12.79 -0.48
CA PHE A 126 13.18 -13.71 0.45
C PHE A 126 12.60 -15.13 0.33
N HIS A 127 11.27 -15.24 0.31
CA HIS A 127 10.57 -16.50 0.10
C HIS A 127 10.84 -17.11 -1.28
N GLY A 128 10.86 -16.30 -2.35
CA GLY A 128 11.10 -16.78 -3.71
C GLY A 128 12.55 -17.18 -4.04
N LEU A 129 13.54 -16.41 -3.55
CA LEU A 129 14.94 -16.53 -3.95
C LEU A 129 15.78 -17.36 -2.97
N ILE A 130 15.57 -17.14 -1.66
CA ILE A 130 16.39 -17.71 -0.58
C ILE A 130 15.69 -18.94 0.01
N ARG A 131 14.48 -18.78 0.55
CA ARG A 131 13.77 -19.88 1.25
C ARG A 131 13.21 -20.93 0.29
N ARG A 132 12.81 -20.51 -0.92
CA ARG A 132 12.25 -21.34 -2.00
C ARG A 132 11.08 -22.23 -1.57
N ASP A 133 10.29 -21.77 -0.60
CA ASP A 133 9.19 -22.53 0.03
C ASP A 133 7.88 -22.52 -0.78
N GLY A 134 7.94 -22.15 -2.06
CA GLY A 134 6.80 -22.15 -2.97
C GLY A 134 5.80 -21.01 -2.77
N VAL A 135 5.90 -20.22 -1.69
CA VAL A 135 4.96 -19.12 -1.38
C VAL A 135 4.88 -18.11 -2.54
N PHE A 136 6.03 -17.65 -3.06
CA PHE A 136 6.07 -16.76 -4.23
C PHE A 136 5.45 -17.41 -5.47
N SER A 137 5.79 -18.68 -5.76
CA SER A 137 5.31 -19.43 -6.91
C SER A 137 3.79 -19.63 -6.91
N SER A 138 3.19 -19.79 -5.73
CA SER A 138 1.73 -19.96 -5.54
C SER A 138 0.92 -18.76 -6.04
N MET A 139 1.49 -17.55 -5.94
CA MET A 139 0.91 -16.31 -6.46
C MET A 139 1.33 -16.02 -7.90
N ALA A 140 2.62 -16.19 -8.22
CA ALA A 140 3.17 -15.82 -9.52
C ALA A 140 2.64 -16.68 -10.67
N ARG A 141 2.80 -18.01 -10.61
CA ARG A 141 2.48 -18.89 -11.74
C ARG A 141 1.16 -19.64 -11.56
N GLY A 142 0.81 -19.96 -10.31
CA GLY A 142 -0.26 -20.92 -10.02
C GLY A 142 0.22 -22.35 -10.28
N GLY A 143 -0.35 -23.31 -9.56
CA GLY A 143 -0.08 -24.72 -9.84
C GLY A 143 -0.65 -25.11 -11.20
N ARG A 144 0.11 -25.92 -11.94
CA ARG A 144 -0.49 -26.96 -12.77
C ARG A 144 -1.02 -28.06 -11.84
#